data_AF-A0A1S2XEP8-F1
#
_entry.id   AF-A0A1S2XEP8-F1
#
_cell.length_a   1.000
_cell.length_b   1.000
_cell.length_c   1.000
_cell.angle_alpha   90.00
_cell.angle_beta   90.00
_cell.angle_gamma   90.00
#
_symmetry.space_group_name_H-M   'P 1'
#
loop_
_entity.id
_entity.type
_entity.pdbx_description
1 polymer ?
#
loop_
_entity_poly.entity_id
_entity_poly.type
_entity_poly.pdbx_seq_one_letter_code
_entity_poly.pdbx_strand_id
1 'polypeptide(L)'
;MRLLRTIFIHHRRRHHLLNPKSVFSSLVSNSSAKIAQDDGESLHFNTSNQPTTSWSMYANVVAKQRINDNSDEEIEEEKPIESENGNMLNLKNRTIIRTTKRSSGKVKTQWVCCNCGFTAGQWWGTCPSCSNVGTMKEFHEAKLNDTVDNSKLRNGLSVSEDSMGTWLPQRGGQLKPVNLSEVYRGFNLKGWRFPLSGSFGDEVSTVLGGGLVPGSLNLVSGDPGVGKSTLLLQMAALIADGSNGGEASPVVYVSGEESLQQIGHRADRLGIKSDIYLYSSTDIEDILRIAQSLPIRALVVDSIQTVYLKGLPGSAGGIVQVKECTSALMRFAKTTNIPVLLIGHVTKSGDIAGPRVLEHIVDVVLYLEGERFTSYRMLRAVKNRFGSTDELGVFEMSQSGFKAVSNATEMFLTEQDPDSDVLVGLAFTVIMDGSRTFIIEIQALCLLHPTISGSTSRVVNGIDTNRANMIKCVLIKQAGLHIPVHAVLLNVVSGLTLTETAGDLAIAAAICSSFLEYPIPKGVAFIGEIGLSGELRTVPRIDKRVHALAKLGYRKCVVPKQAVKALGTEGLENIKVVGCKNLKEFINEVFSSKDD
;
A
#
# COMPACT_ATOMS: atom_id res chain seq x y z
N MET A 1 -16.66 -36.43 26.29
CA MET A 1 -17.71 -36.27 27.33
C MET A 1 -17.22 -36.67 28.72
N ARG A 2 -16.80 -37.93 28.97
CA ARG A 2 -16.28 -38.32 30.30
C ARG A 2 -14.92 -37.70 30.65
N LEU A 3 -13.96 -37.62 29.71
CA LEU A 3 -12.63 -37.04 29.96
C LEU A 3 -12.62 -35.53 30.25
N LEU A 4 -13.40 -34.73 29.49
CA LEU A 4 -13.51 -33.27 29.72
C LEU A 4 -14.17 -32.94 31.06
N ARG A 5 -15.12 -33.76 31.54
CA ARG A 5 -15.65 -33.66 32.90
C ARG A 5 -14.59 -33.97 33.95
N THR A 6 -13.70 -34.94 33.70
CA THR A 6 -12.61 -35.27 34.63
C THR A 6 -11.60 -34.12 34.73
N ILE A 7 -11.24 -33.47 33.61
CA ILE A 7 -10.35 -32.30 33.61
C ILE A 7 -10.98 -31.14 34.40
N PHE A 8 -12.28 -30.86 34.19
CA PHE A 8 -13.00 -29.81 34.92
C PHE A 8 -13.17 -30.10 36.43
N ILE A 9 -13.30 -31.37 36.81
CA ILE A 9 -13.47 -31.79 38.22
C ILE A 9 -12.13 -31.88 38.96
N HIS A 10 -11.03 -32.25 38.28
CA HIS A 10 -9.72 -32.37 38.91
C HIS A 10 -9.04 -31.01 39.14
N HIS A 11 -9.23 -30.03 38.24
CA HIS A 11 -8.64 -28.68 38.38
C HIS A 11 -9.30 -27.83 39.48
N ARG A 12 -10.63 -27.98 39.68
CA ARG A 12 -11.36 -27.24 40.71
C ARG A 12 -10.95 -27.60 42.16
N ARG A 13 -10.21 -28.70 42.35
CA ARG A 13 -9.71 -29.14 43.66
C ARG A 13 -8.25 -28.77 43.96
N ARG A 14 -7.44 -28.37 42.98
CA ARG A 14 -5.99 -28.12 43.18
C ARG A 14 -5.60 -26.65 43.42
N HIS A 15 -6.47 -25.68 43.13
CA HIS A 15 -6.22 -24.26 43.43
C HIS A 15 -7.14 -23.73 44.53
N HIS A 16 -6.89 -24.18 45.77
CA HIS A 16 -7.32 -23.47 46.96
C HIS A 16 -6.12 -22.72 47.54
N LEU A 17 -5.70 -21.64 46.87
CA LEU A 17 -4.82 -20.65 47.48
C LEU A 17 -5.26 -19.23 47.08
N LEU A 18 -5.67 -18.51 48.13
CA LEU A 18 -5.78 -17.06 48.31
C LEU A 18 -6.81 -16.30 47.46
N ASN A 19 -7.90 -16.00 48.17
CA ASN A 19 -8.95 -15.05 47.81
C ASN A 19 -8.37 -13.62 47.75
N PRO A 20 -8.28 -12.94 46.57
CA PRO A 20 -7.62 -11.64 46.44
C PRO A 20 -8.39 -10.48 47.11
N LYS A 21 -9.57 -10.74 47.71
CA LYS A 21 -10.33 -9.74 48.48
C LYS A 21 -9.79 -9.48 49.89
N SER A 22 -8.80 -10.24 50.37
CA SER A 22 -8.21 -10.05 51.71
C SER A 22 -6.91 -9.22 51.71
N VAL A 23 -6.28 -9.02 50.55
CA VAL A 23 -5.02 -8.25 50.43
C VAL A 23 -5.30 -6.74 50.27
N PHE A 24 -6.49 -6.36 49.81
CA PHE A 24 -6.88 -4.95 49.70
C PHE A 24 -7.48 -4.35 50.98
N SER A 25 -7.85 -5.15 51.99
CA SER A 25 -8.34 -4.65 53.28
C SER A 25 -7.22 -4.40 54.32
N SER A 26 -6.04 -5.01 54.13
CA SER A 26 -4.89 -4.85 55.04
C SER A 26 -3.99 -3.65 54.71
N LEU A 27 -4.16 -3.03 53.54
CA LEU A 27 -3.40 -1.83 53.12
C LEU A 27 -4.12 -0.50 53.41
N VAL A 28 -5.35 -0.53 53.93
CA VAL A 28 -6.17 0.67 54.24
C VAL A 28 -6.37 0.87 55.75
N SER A 29 -5.74 0.07 56.61
CA SER A 29 -5.95 0.13 58.07
C SER A 29 -4.72 0.41 58.94
N ASN A 30 -3.58 0.80 58.36
CA ASN A 30 -2.39 1.19 59.13
C ASN A 30 -1.68 2.41 58.55
N SER A 31 -2.16 3.62 58.87
CA SER A 31 -1.31 4.81 59.04
C SER A 31 -2.10 5.96 59.68
N SER A 32 -2.32 5.87 60.99
CA SER A 32 -2.60 7.02 61.85
C SER A 32 -1.60 7.00 62.99
N ALA A 33 -0.46 7.68 62.84
CA ALA A 33 0.40 8.07 63.96
C ALA A 33 1.24 9.31 63.60
N LYS A 34 0.94 10.37 64.37
CA LYS A 34 1.63 11.64 64.63
C LYS A 34 3.16 11.68 64.44
N ILE A 35 3.66 12.85 64.02
CA ILE A 35 4.90 13.58 64.47
C ILE A 35 4.75 15.00 63.87
N ALA A 36 4.41 16.04 64.65
CA ALA A 36 5.24 16.93 65.48
C ALA A 36 6.02 17.99 64.67
N GLN A 37 5.80 19.25 65.08
CA GLN A 37 6.40 20.50 64.60
C GLN A 37 7.91 20.53 64.88
N ASP A 38 8.69 21.14 63.99
CA ASP A 38 9.76 22.05 64.41
C ASP A 38 10.12 23.06 63.31
N ASP A 39 10.47 24.26 63.77
CA ASP A 39 10.64 25.51 63.04
C ASP A 39 11.99 25.64 62.30
N GLY A 40 12.07 26.53 61.29
CA GLY A 40 13.38 26.90 60.70
C GLY A 40 13.36 27.66 59.36
N GLU A 41 13.18 28.98 59.45
CA GLU A 41 13.79 30.07 58.65
C GLU A 41 13.71 30.14 57.09
N SER A 42 12.87 31.10 56.66
CA SER A 42 13.10 32.21 55.72
C SER A 42 13.86 32.04 54.38
N LEU A 43 13.23 32.46 53.27
CA LEU A 43 13.58 33.70 52.53
C LEU A 43 12.64 33.95 51.32
N HIS A 44 12.33 35.24 51.13
CA HIS A 44 11.48 35.85 50.09
C HIS A 44 11.90 35.53 48.64
N PHE A 45 10.94 35.50 47.69
CA PHE A 45 10.86 36.46 46.57
C PHE A 45 9.59 36.28 45.71
N ASN A 46 8.98 37.41 45.33
CA ASN A 46 7.86 37.56 44.39
C ASN A 46 8.20 37.03 42.98
N THR A 47 7.22 36.47 42.25
CA THR A 47 7.08 36.69 40.81
C THR A 47 5.63 36.63 40.32
N SER A 48 5.20 37.77 39.76
CA SER A 48 4.19 37.93 38.73
C SER A 48 4.65 37.29 37.41
N ASN A 49 3.72 36.68 36.66
CA ASN A 49 3.53 36.85 35.19
C ASN A 49 2.92 35.59 34.55
N GLN A 50 1.68 35.71 34.09
CA GLN A 50 1.24 35.06 32.85
C GLN A 50 1.39 36.06 31.70
N PRO A 51 1.85 35.59 30.53
CA PRO A 51 1.21 36.05 29.29
C PRO A 51 1.07 34.92 28.24
N THR A 52 -0.15 34.75 27.70
CA THR A 52 -0.62 35.15 26.35
C THR A 52 -0.30 34.18 25.21
N THR A 53 -1.35 33.77 24.50
CA THR A 53 -1.39 33.86 23.03
C THR A 53 -2.79 34.26 22.59
N SER A 54 -2.84 35.33 21.81
CA SER A 54 -4.00 35.92 21.14
C SER A 54 -3.70 35.98 19.63
N TRP A 55 -4.74 36.31 18.87
CA TRP A 55 -4.85 36.76 17.46
C TRP A 55 -5.51 35.71 16.54
N SER A 56 -6.59 36.02 15.81
CA SER A 56 -7.31 37.30 15.64
C SER A 56 -8.68 37.11 14.97
N MET A 57 -9.59 37.99 15.36
CA MET A 57 -10.85 38.43 14.72
C MET A 57 -10.81 38.60 13.19
N TYR A 58 -11.95 38.40 12.53
CA TYR A 58 -12.74 39.48 11.89
C TYR A 58 -14.16 38.98 11.55
N ALA A 59 -15.18 39.59 12.17
CA ALA A 59 -16.58 39.56 11.72
C ALA A 59 -17.30 40.81 12.27
N ASN A 60 -18.03 41.53 11.41
CA ASN A 60 -19.12 42.49 11.67
C ASN A 60 -19.38 43.31 10.36
N VAL A 61 -20.57 43.68 9.88
CA VAL A 61 -21.98 43.80 10.35
C VAL A 61 -22.90 43.81 9.09
N VAL A 62 -24.16 43.36 9.07
CA VAL A 62 -25.47 44.13 9.03
C VAL A 62 -26.44 43.26 8.20
N ALA A 63 -27.75 43.09 8.39
CA ALA A 63 -28.72 43.18 9.48
C ALA A 63 -30.04 42.52 8.98
N LYS A 64 -30.94 42.23 9.93
CA LYS A 64 -32.25 41.56 9.83
C LYS A 64 -33.27 42.23 8.88
N GLN A 65 -34.19 41.41 8.34
CA GLN A 65 -35.65 41.60 8.51
C GLN A 65 -36.39 40.24 8.42
N ARG A 66 -37.30 40.01 9.37
CA ARG A 66 -38.23 38.87 9.49
C ARG A 66 -39.60 39.29 8.96
N ILE A 67 -40.30 38.41 8.23
CA ILE A 67 -41.77 38.31 8.25
C ILE A 67 -42.15 36.81 8.11
N ASN A 68 -42.92 36.34 9.10
CA ASN A 68 -43.73 35.12 9.23
C ASN A 68 -44.90 35.13 8.19
N ASP A 69 -45.62 34.10 7.77
CA ASP A 69 -46.18 32.93 8.45
C ASP A 69 -46.81 31.96 7.40
N ASN A 70 -47.08 30.75 7.89
CA ASN A 70 -47.75 29.57 7.32
C ASN A 70 -49.03 29.79 6.49
N SER A 71 -49.31 28.89 5.52
CA SER A 71 -50.33 27.82 5.63
C SER A 71 -50.58 27.11 4.28
N ASP A 72 -50.35 25.79 4.32
CA ASP A 72 -51.25 24.69 3.95
C ASP A 72 -51.88 24.52 2.56
N GLU A 73 -51.65 23.29 2.08
CA GLU A 73 -52.57 22.34 1.45
C GLU A 73 -52.56 22.08 -0.07
N GLU A 74 -52.56 20.77 -0.32
CA GLU A 74 -52.51 19.96 -1.54
C GLU A 74 -53.81 20.15 -2.38
N ILE A 75 -53.96 19.77 -3.66
CA ILE A 75 -54.10 18.41 -4.22
C ILE A 75 -54.41 18.57 -5.75
N GLU A 76 -54.03 17.54 -6.52
CA GLU A 76 -54.64 16.98 -7.76
C GLU A 76 -54.11 17.25 -9.19
N GLU A 77 -53.98 16.10 -9.85
CA GLU A 77 -53.61 15.79 -11.22
C GLU A 77 -54.74 16.12 -12.23
N GLU A 78 -54.39 16.28 -13.52
CA GLU A 78 -55.14 15.66 -14.61
C GLU A 78 -54.33 15.63 -15.93
N LYS A 79 -54.41 14.51 -16.66
CA LYS A 79 -53.86 14.28 -18.01
C LYS A 79 -54.98 14.40 -19.10
N PRO A 80 -54.88 13.85 -20.32
CA PRO A 80 -54.47 14.53 -21.57
C PRO A 80 -55.52 14.40 -22.70
N ILE A 81 -55.40 15.13 -23.83
CA ILE A 81 -56.10 14.75 -25.09
C ILE A 81 -55.24 15.04 -26.33
N GLU A 82 -55.17 14.04 -27.20
CA GLU A 82 -54.56 13.98 -28.54
C GLU A 82 -55.30 14.83 -29.59
N SER A 83 -54.61 15.22 -30.67
CA SER A 83 -55.16 15.00 -32.03
C SER A 83 -54.11 15.19 -33.12
N GLU A 84 -54.16 14.23 -34.04
CA GLU A 84 -53.44 14.12 -35.30
C GLU A 84 -53.82 15.24 -36.28
N ASN A 85 -52.89 15.63 -37.15
CA ASN A 85 -53.04 15.47 -38.60
C ASN A 85 -51.83 16.08 -39.35
N GLY A 86 -51.16 15.23 -40.11
CA GLY A 86 -50.19 15.65 -41.11
C GLY A 86 -50.88 16.12 -42.40
N ASN A 87 -50.21 16.99 -43.15
CA ASN A 87 -50.19 16.89 -44.60
C ASN A 87 -49.03 17.66 -45.23
N MET A 88 -48.52 17.04 -46.29
CA MET A 88 -47.30 17.34 -47.04
C MET A 88 -47.49 18.43 -48.12
N LEU A 89 -46.37 19.13 -48.37
CA LEU A 89 -45.86 19.68 -49.65
C LEU A 89 -46.67 20.73 -50.43
N ASN A 90 -46.02 21.86 -50.75
CA ASN A 90 -45.76 22.18 -52.17
C ASN A 90 -44.64 23.21 -52.44
N LEU A 91 -43.98 23.01 -53.58
CA LEU A 91 -42.93 23.78 -54.23
C LEU A 91 -43.32 25.24 -54.57
N LYS A 92 -42.33 26.15 -54.58
CA LYS A 92 -42.00 26.97 -55.78
C LYS A 92 -40.70 27.76 -55.63
N ASN A 93 -39.86 27.63 -56.65
CA ASN A 93 -38.62 28.37 -56.93
C ASN A 93 -38.83 29.89 -57.00
N ARG A 94 -37.84 30.64 -56.49
CA ARG A 94 -37.49 31.95 -57.05
C ARG A 94 -35.99 32.23 -56.89
N THR A 95 -35.30 32.30 -58.01
CA THR A 95 -33.90 32.67 -58.17
C THR A 95 -33.75 34.19 -58.00
N ILE A 96 -32.83 34.63 -57.13
CA ILE A 96 -32.26 35.99 -57.18
C ILE A 96 -30.74 35.87 -57.12
N ILE A 97 -30.08 36.29 -58.19
CA ILE A 97 -28.63 36.48 -58.28
C ILE A 97 -28.27 37.73 -57.47
N ARG A 98 -27.32 37.63 -56.54
CA ARG A 98 -26.62 38.81 -56.01
C ARG A 98 -25.13 38.51 -55.80
N THR A 99 -24.33 39.36 -56.42
CA THR A 99 -22.87 39.38 -56.50
C THR A 99 -22.18 39.67 -55.15
N THR A 100 -21.15 38.88 -54.87
CA THR A 100 -19.90 39.13 -54.12
C THR A 100 -19.94 39.91 -52.79
N LYS A 101 -19.58 39.22 -51.71
CA LYS A 101 -18.74 39.77 -50.63
C LYS A 101 -17.80 38.66 -50.13
N ARG A 102 -16.51 38.73 -50.46
CA ARG A 102 -15.47 37.93 -49.80
C ARG A 102 -15.42 38.38 -48.34
N SER A 103 -15.94 37.57 -47.42
CA SER A 103 -15.72 37.78 -45.99
C SER A 103 -14.40 37.13 -45.60
N SER A 104 -13.61 37.88 -44.84
CA SER A 104 -12.45 37.39 -44.10
C SER A 104 -12.83 36.12 -43.34
N GLY A 105 -12.00 35.07 -43.51
CA GLY A 105 -12.23 33.78 -42.86
C GLY A 105 -12.29 33.94 -41.35
N LYS A 106 -13.51 33.83 -40.79
CA LYS A 106 -13.71 33.72 -39.34
C LYS A 106 -13.02 32.45 -38.86
N VAL A 107 -12.15 32.57 -37.86
CA VAL A 107 -11.62 31.42 -37.11
C VAL A 107 -12.83 30.66 -36.59
N LYS A 108 -12.98 29.39 -37.00
CA LYS A 108 -14.05 28.54 -36.48
C LYS A 108 -13.67 28.15 -35.06
N THR A 109 -14.35 28.76 -34.09
CA THR A 109 -14.29 28.33 -32.71
C THR A 109 -14.97 26.97 -32.58
N GLN A 110 -14.26 25.97 -32.06
CA GLN A 110 -14.80 24.65 -31.78
C GLN A 110 -14.62 24.34 -30.30
N TRP A 111 -15.63 23.79 -29.66
CA TRP A 111 -15.61 23.44 -28.24
C TRP A 111 -15.40 21.94 -28.09
N VAL A 112 -14.46 21.53 -27.25
CA VAL A 112 -14.12 20.11 -27.04
C VAL A 112 -14.27 19.77 -25.55
N CYS A 113 -15.00 18.69 -25.25
CA CYS A 113 -15.13 18.18 -23.89
C CYS A 113 -13.82 17.55 -23.42
N CYS A 114 -13.24 18.06 -22.33
CA CYS A 114 -12.02 17.49 -21.74
C CYS A 114 -12.23 16.12 -21.08
N ASN A 115 -13.47 15.72 -20.84
CA ASN A 115 -13.82 14.46 -20.19
C ASN A 115 -14.09 13.32 -21.19
N CYS A 116 -14.83 13.60 -22.27
CA CYS A 116 -15.22 12.56 -23.25
C CYS A 116 -14.79 12.83 -24.70
N GLY A 117 -14.17 13.97 -24.99
CA GLY A 117 -13.71 14.33 -26.33
C GLY A 117 -14.81 14.80 -27.30
N PHE A 118 -16.07 14.90 -26.87
CA PHE A 118 -17.16 15.40 -27.72
C PHE A 118 -16.91 16.83 -28.20
N THR A 119 -17.15 17.07 -29.50
CA THR A 119 -16.92 18.38 -30.13
C THR A 119 -18.23 19.06 -30.50
N ALA A 120 -18.37 20.35 -30.18
CA ALA A 120 -19.52 21.18 -30.53
C ALA A 120 -19.08 22.51 -31.16
N GLY A 121 -19.87 23.06 -32.09
CA GLY A 121 -19.59 24.37 -32.70
C GLY A 121 -19.93 25.57 -31.80
N GLN A 122 -20.65 25.35 -30.71
CA GLN A 122 -21.08 26.37 -29.74
C GLN A 122 -21.02 25.82 -28.33
N TRP A 123 -20.87 26.70 -27.35
CA TRP A 123 -20.86 26.36 -25.94
C TRP A 123 -22.28 26.34 -25.38
N TRP A 124 -22.62 25.25 -24.69
CA TRP A 124 -23.94 25.02 -24.07
C TRP A 124 -23.87 24.88 -22.54
N GLY A 125 -22.74 25.20 -21.91
CA GLY A 125 -22.53 25.07 -20.45
C GLY A 125 -22.28 23.63 -19.95
N THR A 126 -22.97 22.64 -20.53
CA THR A 126 -22.85 21.20 -20.26
C THR A 126 -22.44 20.42 -21.50
N CYS A 127 -21.69 19.33 -21.31
CA CYS A 127 -21.37 18.42 -22.42
C CYS A 127 -22.60 17.58 -22.81
N PRO A 128 -23.07 17.60 -24.06
CA PRO A 128 -24.23 16.81 -24.50
C PRO A 128 -24.02 15.29 -24.46
N SER A 129 -22.75 14.85 -24.51
CA SER A 129 -22.40 13.43 -24.59
C SER A 129 -22.19 12.79 -23.23
N CYS A 130 -21.60 13.50 -22.27
CA CYS A 130 -21.30 12.95 -20.94
C CYS A 130 -21.99 13.70 -19.80
N SER A 131 -22.86 14.66 -20.10
CA SER A 131 -23.68 15.43 -19.16
C SER A 131 -22.94 16.23 -18.07
N ASN A 132 -21.60 16.23 -18.08
CA ASN A 132 -20.81 16.97 -17.10
C ASN A 132 -20.77 18.47 -17.41
N VAL A 133 -20.99 19.28 -16.38
CA VAL A 133 -20.92 20.75 -16.41
C VAL A 133 -19.46 21.21 -16.40
N GLY A 134 -19.13 22.29 -17.12
CA GLY A 134 -17.79 22.92 -17.05
C GLY A 134 -16.65 22.15 -17.74
N THR A 135 -16.96 21.09 -18.50
CA THR A 135 -15.96 20.25 -19.18
C THR A 135 -15.66 20.68 -20.62
N MET A 136 -16.44 21.59 -21.21
CA MET A 136 -16.24 22.08 -22.57
C MET A 136 -15.19 23.19 -22.60
N LYS A 137 -14.11 23.01 -23.36
CA LYS A 137 -13.05 24.02 -23.56
C LYS A 137 -13.00 24.50 -25.00
N GLU A 138 -12.67 25.77 -25.19
CA GLU A 138 -12.48 26.36 -26.51
C GLU A 138 -11.20 25.83 -27.17
N PHE A 139 -11.32 25.39 -28.41
CA PHE A 139 -10.24 24.87 -29.25
C PHE A 139 -10.18 25.65 -30.56
N HIS A 140 -8.98 26.09 -30.92
CA HIS A 140 -8.70 26.76 -32.18
C HIS A 140 -7.80 25.86 -33.03
N GLU A 141 -8.24 25.50 -34.24
CA GLU A 141 -7.37 24.81 -35.20
C GLU A 141 -6.21 25.73 -35.61
N ALA A 142 -4.97 25.28 -35.40
CA ALA A 142 -3.81 25.92 -35.99
C ALA A 142 -3.80 25.69 -37.50
N LYS A 143 -3.74 26.76 -38.30
CA LYS A 143 -3.57 26.64 -39.75
C LYS A 143 -2.19 26.06 -40.05
N LEU A 144 -2.15 24.89 -40.67
CA LEU A 144 -0.98 24.39 -41.41
C LEU A 144 -0.82 25.24 -42.67
N ASN A 145 0.37 25.74 -42.94
CA ASN A 145 0.68 26.43 -44.19
C ASN A 145 0.68 25.42 -45.34
N ASP A 146 -0.20 25.65 -46.32
CA ASP A 146 -0.33 24.85 -47.55
C ASP A 146 0.90 25.02 -48.45
N THR A 147 1.91 24.17 -48.29
CA THR A 147 2.85 23.80 -49.37
C THR A 147 3.53 22.46 -49.06
N VAL A 148 2.84 21.31 -49.17
CA VAL A 148 3.43 19.98 -49.53
C VAL A 148 2.28 19.05 -50.01
N ASP A 149 2.58 18.24 -51.03
CA ASP A 149 1.71 17.39 -51.85
C ASP A 149 0.53 16.63 -51.20
N ASN A 150 -0.60 16.72 -51.90
CA ASN A 150 -1.91 16.13 -51.61
C ASN A 150 -1.99 14.63 -52.00
N SER A 151 -1.30 13.72 -51.28
CA SER A 151 -1.54 12.27 -51.50
C SER A 151 -1.54 11.37 -50.26
N LYS A 152 -1.53 11.90 -49.03
CA LYS A 152 -1.51 11.06 -47.80
C LYS A 152 -2.54 11.44 -46.73
N LEU A 153 -3.75 11.87 -47.12
CA LEU A 153 -4.82 12.12 -46.15
C LEU A 153 -6.06 11.25 -46.42
N ARG A 154 -5.98 9.98 -46.02
CA ARG A 154 -7.14 9.16 -45.62
C ARG A 154 -6.68 8.12 -44.60
N ASN A 155 -6.72 8.50 -43.31
CA ASN A 155 -7.18 7.69 -42.17
C ASN A 155 -6.54 8.16 -40.86
N GLY A 156 -7.40 8.51 -39.90
CA GLY A 156 -7.07 8.49 -38.48
C GLY A 156 -6.27 9.69 -37.97
N LEU A 157 -6.58 10.08 -36.74
CA LEU A 157 -5.80 11.00 -35.91
C LEU A 157 -4.42 10.38 -35.62
N SER A 158 -3.51 10.39 -36.59
CA SER A 158 -2.09 10.26 -36.33
C SER A 158 -1.62 11.62 -35.85
N VAL A 159 -1.52 11.80 -34.53
CA VAL A 159 -0.61 12.82 -33.98
C VAL A 159 0.77 12.46 -34.56
N SER A 160 1.22 13.23 -35.54
CA SER A 160 2.43 12.97 -36.28
C SER A 160 3.61 12.87 -35.32
N GLU A 161 4.33 11.74 -35.37
CA GLU A 161 5.61 11.55 -34.68
C GLU A 161 6.61 12.67 -35.02
N ASP A 162 6.47 13.32 -36.17
CA ASP A 162 7.28 14.45 -36.61
C ASP A 162 7.19 15.69 -35.69
N SER A 163 6.07 15.90 -35.00
CA SER A 163 5.92 17.04 -34.08
C SER A 163 6.54 16.77 -32.69
N MET A 164 6.88 15.51 -32.40
CA MET A 164 7.58 15.06 -31.18
C MET A 164 9.02 14.61 -31.47
N GLY A 165 9.47 14.71 -32.73
CA GLY A 165 10.57 13.91 -33.29
C GLY A 165 11.98 14.48 -33.17
N THR A 166 12.18 15.68 -32.59
CA THR A 166 13.50 16.34 -32.62
C THR A 166 14.37 16.06 -31.39
N TRP A 167 13.80 15.58 -30.29
CA TRP A 167 14.52 15.33 -29.02
C TRP A 167 14.47 13.88 -28.55
N LEU A 168 13.84 12.97 -29.28
CA LEU A 168 13.87 11.53 -29.01
C LEU A 168 14.93 10.89 -29.93
N PRO A 169 15.75 9.94 -29.44
CA PRO A 169 16.76 9.34 -30.30
C PRO A 169 16.09 8.54 -31.41
N GLN A 170 16.37 8.89 -32.66
CA GLN A 170 15.87 8.18 -33.83
C GLN A 170 16.72 6.93 -34.05
N ARG A 171 16.19 5.73 -33.74
CA ARG A 171 16.85 4.48 -34.16
C ARG A 171 16.75 4.37 -35.68
N GLY A 172 17.87 4.54 -36.38
CA GLY A 172 17.99 4.31 -37.83
C GLY A 172 17.92 2.85 -38.27
N GLY A 173 17.36 1.94 -37.46
CA GLY A 173 17.27 0.51 -37.74
C GLY A 173 15.83 0.04 -37.84
N GLN A 174 15.45 -0.50 -39.00
CA GLN A 174 14.13 -1.09 -39.25
C GLN A 174 13.90 -2.27 -38.29
N LEU A 175 12.98 -2.13 -37.32
CA LEU A 175 12.60 -3.20 -36.41
C LEU A 175 11.94 -4.33 -37.22
N LYS A 176 12.62 -5.47 -37.33
CA LYS A 176 12.08 -6.68 -37.96
C LYS A 176 11.67 -7.67 -36.87
N PRO A 177 10.57 -8.43 -37.05
CA PRO A 177 10.27 -9.57 -36.18
C PRO A 177 11.44 -10.54 -36.17
N VAL A 178 11.90 -10.92 -34.97
CA VAL A 178 13.01 -11.86 -34.76
C VAL A 178 12.45 -13.16 -34.20
N ASN A 179 12.99 -14.30 -34.62
CA ASN A 179 12.55 -15.59 -34.09
C ASN A 179 13.03 -15.76 -32.64
N LEU A 180 12.18 -16.34 -31.76
CA LEU A 180 12.53 -16.53 -30.34
C LEU A 180 13.84 -17.32 -30.15
N SER A 181 14.13 -18.29 -31.01
CA SER A 181 15.37 -19.07 -30.95
C SER A 181 16.63 -18.23 -31.23
N GLU A 182 16.52 -17.19 -32.06
CA GLU A 182 17.63 -16.27 -32.36
C GLU A 182 17.86 -15.31 -31.20
N VAL A 183 16.81 -14.89 -30.49
CA VAL A 183 16.92 -14.05 -29.29
C VAL A 183 17.71 -14.77 -28.19
N TYR A 184 17.41 -16.05 -27.94
CA TYR A 184 18.12 -16.82 -26.92
C TYR A 184 19.61 -17.02 -27.22
N ARG A 185 19.99 -17.14 -28.51
CA ARG A 185 21.39 -17.27 -28.91
C ARG A 185 22.23 -16.02 -28.62
N GLY A 186 21.59 -14.85 -28.62
CA GLY A 186 22.24 -13.57 -28.32
C GLY A 186 22.17 -13.13 -26.84
N PHE A 187 21.44 -13.86 -25.99
CA PHE A 187 21.15 -13.41 -24.63
C PHE A 187 22.24 -13.82 -23.63
N ASN A 188 23.12 -12.88 -23.26
CA ASN A 188 24.10 -13.11 -22.22
C ASN A 188 23.50 -12.88 -20.82
N LEU A 189 23.19 -13.98 -20.12
CA LEU A 189 22.58 -13.96 -18.79
C LEU A 189 23.44 -13.27 -17.71
N LYS A 190 24.77 -13.26 -17.85
CA LYS A 190 25.69 -12.82 -16.79
C LYS A 190 25.88 -11.29 -16.68
N GLY A 191 25.32 -10.50 -17.60
CA GLY A 191 25.48 -9.04 -17.62
C GLY A 191 24.20 -8.27 -17.96
N TRP A 192 23.05 -8.94 -17.99
CA TRP A 192 21.78 -8.32 -18.37
C TRP A 192 21.23 -7.35 -17.29
N ARG A 193 21.71 -7.41 -16.04
CA ARG A 193 21.21 -6.58 -14.94
C ARG A 193 22.32 -5.81 -14.26
N PHE A 194 21.99 -4.62 -13.75
CA PHE A 194 22.82 -3.90 -12.80
C PHE A 194 22.70 -4.58 -11.43
N PRO A 195 23.81 -5.15 -10.90
CA PRO A 195 23.82 -5.63 -9.53
C PRO A 195 23.73 -4.43 -8.59
N LEU A 196 22.85 -4.50 -7.60
CA LEU A 196 22.82 -3.54 -6.51
C LEU A 196 23.53 -4.20 -5.33
N SER A 197 24.75 -3.77 -5.05
CA SER A 197 25.58 -4.40 -4.01
C SER A 197 25.16 -4.01 -2.59
N GLY A 198 25.49 -4.88 -1.63
CA GLY A 198 25.28 -4.65 -0.20
C GLY A 198 23.89 -5.07 0.27
N SER A 199 23.68 -5.18 1.59
CA SER A 199 22.45 -5.72 2.17
C SER A 199 21.18 -4.99 1.70
N PHE A 200 21.23 -3.66 1.62
CA PHE A 200 20.15 -2.84 1.05
C PHE A 200 19.91 -3.16 -0.44
N GLY A 201 20.99 -3.24 -1.23
CA GLY A 201 20.92 -3.52 -2.66
C GLY A 201 20.41 -4.94 -2.95
N ASP A 202 20.79 -5.93 -2.16
CA ASP A 202 20.36 -7.33 -2.29
C ASP A 202 18.85 -7.46 -2.03
N GLU A 203 18.34 -6.76 -1.02
CA GLU A 203 16.92 -6.74 -0.68
C GLU A 203 16.08 -6.08 -1.79
N VAL A 204 16.52 -4.91 -2.29
CA VAL A 204 15.88 -4.26 -3.44
C VAL A 204 15.99 -5.11 -4.70
N SER A 205 17.14 -5.74 -4.94
CA SER A 205 17.35 -6.64 -6.07
C SER A 205 16.40 -7.82 -6.03
N THR A 206 16.12 -8.37 -4.85
CA THR A 206 15.15 -9.46 -4.67
C THR A 206 13.76 -9.03 -5.16
N VAL A 207 13.29 -7.86 -4.75
CA VAL A 207 12.00 -7.30 -5.21
C VAL A 207 11.99 -7.03 -6.73
N LEU A 208 13.10 -6.56 -7.28
CA LEU A 208 13.26 -6.32 -8.72
C LEU A 208 13.42 -7.62 -9.53
N GLY A 209 13.52 -8.79 -8.90
CA GLY A 209 13.68 -10.08 -9.58
C GLY A 209 15.12 -10.47 -9.89
N GLY A 210 16.08 -9.91 -9.17
CA GLY A 210 17.53 -10.15 -9.26
C GLY A 210 18.36 -8.95 -9.72
N GLY A 211 17.84 -7.72 -9.65
CA GLY A 211 18.56 -6.49 -9.98
C GLY A 211 17.86 -5.60 -11.01
N LEU A 212 18.42 -4.42 -11.27
CA LEU A 212 17.81 -3.42 -12.16
C LEU A 212 18.13 -3.74 -13.63
N VAL A 213 17.11 -3.69 -14.49
CA VAL A 213 17.25 -4.02 -15.93
C VAL A 213 17.58 -2.76 -16.75
N PRO A 214 18.59 -2.76 -17.64
CA PRO A 214 18.85 -1.67 -18.57
C PRO A 214 17.65 -1.39 -19.47
N GLY A 215 17.45 -0.12 -19.82
CA GLY A 215 16.33 0.32 -20.65
C GLY A 215 14.94 -0.03 -20.11
N SER A 216 14.80 -0.20 -18.79
CA SER A 216 13.52 -0.40 -18.12
C SER A 216 12.98 0.89 -17.52
N LEU A 217 11.65 0.97 -17.40
CA LEU A 217 10.99 2.04 -16.67
C LEU A 217 10.38 1.49 -15.37
N ASN A 218 10.85 1.99 -14.24
CA ASN A 218 10.52 1.50 -12.91
C ASN A 218 9.82 2.60 -12.12
N LEU A 219 8.59 2.35 -11.68
CA LEU A 219 7.81 3.29 -10.86
C LEU A 219 7.89 2.89 -9.39
N VAL A 220 8.28 3.82 -8.53
CA VAL A 220 8.18 3.70 -7.08
C VAL A 220 7.03 4.57 -6.59
N SER A 221 6.03 3.92 -6.02
CA SER A 221 4.81 4.53 -5.50
C SER A 221 4.64 4.29 -4.02
N GLY A 222 3.81 5.11 -3.38
CA GLY A 222 3.55 5.03 -1.94
C GLY A 222 3.15 6.37 -1.35
N ASP A 223 2.73 6.32 -0.10
CA ASP A 223 2.21 7.49 0.61
C ASP A 223 3.25 8.61 0.74
N PRO A 224 2.84 9.88 0.78
CA PRO A 224 3.74 10.99 1.10
C PRO A 224 4.46 10.73 2.44
N GLY A 225 5.77 10.97 2.48
CA GLY A 225 6.57 10.77 3.69
C GLY A 225 6.99 9.34 4.02
N VAL A 226 6.58 8.33 3.23
CA VAL A 226 6.97 6.92 3.48
C VAL A 226 8.47 6.65 3.24
N GLY A 227 9.14 7.51 2.46
CA GLY A 227 10.58 7.45 2.19
C GLY A 227 10.99 7.24 0.73
N LYS A 228 10.09 7.41 -0.25
CA LYS A 228 10.36 7.15 -1.69
C LYS A 228 11.65 7.81 -2.22
N SER A 229 11.82 9.12 -1.99
CA SER A 229 13.03 9.85 -2.42
C SER A 229 14.28 9.37 -1.70
N THR A 230 14.16 8.88 -0.47
CA THR A 230 15.30 8.27 0.26
C THR A 230 15.70 6.94 -0.37
N LEU A 231 14.71 6.07 -0.67
CA LEU A 231 14.94 4.80 -1.35
C LEU A 231 15.67 5.00 -2.68
N LEU A 232 15.18 5.93 -3.51
CA LEU A 232 15.73 6.19 -4.83
C LEU A 232 17.10 6.87 -4.82
N LEU A 233 17.35 7.76 -3.86
CA LEU A 233 18.67 8.36 -3.70
C LEU A 233 19.72 7.32 -3.28
N GLN A 234 19.36 6.37 -2.38
CA GLN A 234 20.23 5.25 -2.03
C GLN A 234 20.44 4.28 -3.21
N MET A 235 19.39 4.00 -3.99
CA MET A 235 19.53 3.21 -5.23
C MET A 235 20.42 3.90 -6.25
N ALA A 236 20.27 5.21 -6.46
CA ALA A 236 21.11 6.01 -7.35
C ALA A 236 22.58 5.93 -6.95
N ALA A 237 22.88 6.02 -5.65
CA ALA A 237 24.23 5.86 -5.12
C ALA A 237 24.82 4.48 -5.47
N LEU A 238 24.08 3.40 -5.22
CA LEU A 238 24.52 2.04 -5.56
C LEU A 238 24.76 1.84 -7.06
N ILE A 239 23.93 2.45 -7.91
CA ILE A 239 24.08 2.36 -9.36
C ILE A 239 25.33 3.10 -9.83
N ALA A 240 25.61 4.28 -9.26
CA ALA A 240 26.81 5.06 -9.54
C ALA A 240 28.08 4.33 -9.08
N ASP A 241 28.05 3.71 -7.90
CA ASP A 241 29.20 3.01 -7.31
C ASP A 241 29.50 1.64 -7.95
N GLY A 242 28.48 0.94 -8.49
CA GLY A 242 28.57 -0.41 -9.05
C GLY A 242 29.35 -0.56 -10.37
N SER A 243 30.26 0.36 -10.69
CA SER A 243 31.09 0.33 -11.90
C SER A 243 32.27 -0.64 -11.76
N ASN A 244 32.03 -1.94 -12.00
CA ASN A 244 33.05 -3.01 -12.05
C ASN A 244 34.04 -2.90 -13.24
N GLY A 245 34.36 -1.69 -13.72
CA GLY A 245 35.09 -1.49 -14.97
C GLY A 245 35.77 -0.13 -15.15
N GLY A 246 36.16 0.56 -14.07
CA GLY A 246 37.13 1.66 -14.12
C GLY A 246 36.62 3.05 -14.50
N GLU A 247 35.42 3.19 -15.08
CA GLU A 247 34.80 4.50 -15.31
C GLU A 247 33.49 4.61 -14.53
N ALA A 248 33.48 5.49 -13.52
CA ALA A 248 32.26 5.92 -12.85
C ALA A 248 31.36 6.58 -13.89
N SER A 249 30.22 5.96 -14.18
CA SER A 249 29.21 6.55 -15.05
C SER A 249 28.15 7.20 -14.17
N PRO A 250 27.91 8.50 -14.32
CA PRO A 250 27.07 9.22 -13.38
C PRO A 250 25.59 8.83 -13.46
N VAL A 251 24.89 9.03 -12.35
CA VAL A 251 23.42 8.98 -12.30
C VAL A 251 22.90 10.41 -12.28
N VAL A 252 21.93 10.73 -13.14
CA VAL A 252 21.24 12.02 -13.10
C VAL A 252 19.98 11.89 -12.28
N TYR A 253 19.90 12.66 -11.19
CA TYR A 253 18.72 12.77 -10.33
C TYR A 253 18.02 14.09 -10.62
N VAL A 254 16.86 14.00 -11.26
CA VAL A 254 16.02 15.15 -11.57
C VAL A 254 14.96 15.32 -10.50
N SER A 255 14.85 16.52 -9.93
CA SER A 255 13.74 16.87 -9.04
C SER A 255 13.00 18.12 -9.48
N GLY A 256 11.68 18.01 -9.57
CA GLY A 256 10.77 19.14 -9.69
C GLY A 256 10.06 19.50 -8.39
N GLU A 257 10.17 18.65 -7.35
CA GLU A 257 9.54 18.87 -6.04
C GLU A 257 10.44 19.59 -5.04
N GLU A 258 11.74 19.28 -5.04
CA GLU A 258 12.69 19.72 -4.02
C GLU A 258 13.84 20.53 -4.61
N SER A 259 14.37 21.45 -3.83
CA SER A 259 15.57 22.20 -4.20
C SER A 259 16.82 21.32 -4.17
N LEU A 260 17.82 21.67 -4.99
CA LEU A 260 19.10 20.96 -5.04
C LEU A 260 19.79 20.90 -3.67
N GLN A 261 19.69 21.97 -2.87
CA GLN A 261 20.26 22.04 -1.53
C GLN A 261 19.58 21.07 -0.56
N GLN A 262 18.26 20.92 -0.64
CA GLN A 262 17.52 19.96 0.20
C GLN A 262 17.91 18.52 -0.12
N ILE A 263 18.06 18.19 -1.40
CA ILE A 263 18.53 16.88 -1.84
C ILE A 263 19.98 16.66 -1.39
N GLY A 264 20.84 17.68 -1.52
CA GLY A 264 22.22 17.66 -1.04
C GLY A 264 22.32 17.37 0.46
N HIS A 265 21.55 18.07 1.30
CA HIS A 265 21.50 17.80 2.75
C HIS A 265 21.01 16.38 3.07
N ARG A 266 20.08 15.85 2.27
CA ARG A 266 19.63 14.46 2.43
C ARG A 266 20.73 13.48 2.04
N ALA A 267 21.42 13.70 0.93
CA ALA A 267 22.54 12.88 0.49
C ALA A 267 23.66 12.85 1.53
N ASP A 268 24.00 14.01 2.10
CA ASP A 268 25.00 14.16 3.17
C ASP A 268 24.61 13.35 4.42
N ARG A 269 23.35 13.47 4.88
CA ARG A 269 22.83 12.67 6.00
C ARG A 269 22.88 11.17 5.73
N LEU A 270 22.62 10.76 4.49
CA LEU A 270 22.70 9.35 4.08
C LEU A 270 24.14 8.87 3.88
N GLY A 271 25.14 9.76 3.97
CA GLY A 271 26.54 9.44 3.74
C GLY A 271 26.88 9.14 2.28
N ILE A 272 26.07 9.62 1.34
CA ILE A 272 26.23 9.35 -0.10
C ILE A 272 27.33 10.26 -0.66
N LYS A 273 28.40 9.64 -1.18
CA LYS A 273 29.53 10.33 -1.84
C LYS A 273 29.69 9.94 -3.31
N SER A 274 28.73 9.19 -3.84
CA SER A 274 28.73 8.66 -5.20
C SER A 274 28.54 9.77 -6.23
N ASP A 275 28.91 9.49 -7.48
CA ASP A 275 28.82 10.45 -8.59
C ASP A 275 27.38 10.61 -9.10
N ILE A 276 26.60 11.45 -8.39
CA ILE A 276 25.20 11.76 -8.69
C ILE A 276 25.09 13.23 -9.11
N TYR A 277 24.62 13.47 -10.32
CA TYR A 277 24.35 14.80 -10.85
C TYR A 277 22.92 15.19 -10.52
N LEU A 278 22.75 16.24 -9.72
CA LEU A 278 21.44 16.76 -9.36
C LEU A 278 21.00 17.80 -10.41
N TYR A 279 19.78 17.67 -10.90
CA TYR A 279 19.19 18.62 -11.84
C TYR A 279 17.79 19.01 -11.38
N SER A 280 17.45 20.29 -11.51
CA SER A 280 16.11 20.79 -11.16
C SER A 280 15.43 21.32 -12.40
N SER A 281 14.43 20.57 -12.87
CA SER A 281 13.61 20.95 -14.02
C SER A 281 12.28 20.21 -13.94
N THR A 282 11.26 20.84 -14.51
CA THR A 282 9.89 20.32 -14.61
C THR A 282 9.48 20.09 -16.07
N ASP A 283 10.29 20.52 -17.03
CA ASP A 283 10.02 20.33 -18.46
C ASP A 283 10.67 19.02 -18.95
N ILE A 284 9.86 18.08 -19.40
CA ILE A 284 10.37 16.78 -19.87
C ILE A 284 11.31 16.89 -21.06
N GLU A 285 11.10 17.86 -21.95
CA GLU A 285 11.95 18.03 -23.15
C GLU A 285 13.36 18.45 -22.75
N ASP A 286 13.46 19.32 -21.75
CA ASP A 286 14.71 19.80 -21.18
C ASP A 286 15.45 18.69 -20.42
N ILE A 287 14.71 17.92 -19.60
CA ILE A 287 15.23 16.76 -18.88
C ILE A 287 15.85 15.74 -19.85
N LEU A 288 15.11 15.37 -20.90
CA LEU A 288 15.57 14.39 -21.88
C LEU A 288 16.76 14.91 -22.70
N ARG A 289 16.82 16.21 -23.00
CA ARG A 289 17.95 16.82 -23.72
C ARG A 289 19.24 16.72 -22.92
N ILE A 290 19.20 17.01 -21.62
CA ILE A 290 20.37 16.92 -20.74
C ILE A 290 20.76 15.46 -20.48
N ALA A 291 19.78 14.57 -20.32
CA ALA A 291 20.04 13.15 -20.17
C ALA A 291 20.71 12.53 -21.42
N GLN A 292 20.53 13.12 -22.61
CA GLN A 292 21.18 12.70 -23.85
C GLN A 292 22.58 13.27 -24.05
N SER A 293 22.87 14.46 -23.51
CA SER A 293 24.18 15.09 -23.66
C SER A 293 25.25 14.46 -22.76
N LEU A 294 24.84 13.71 -21.74
CA LEU A 294 25.72 13.07 -20.75
C LEU A 294 25.68 11.54 -20.91
N PRO A 295 26.81 10.83 -20.76
CA PRO A 295 26.85 9.37 -20.73
C PRO A 295 26.39 8.83 -19.36
N ILE A 296 25.09 8.92 -19.10
CA ILE A 296 24.51 8.54 -17.79
C ILE A 296 24.24 7.04 -17.71
N ARG A 297 24.34 6.48 -16.51
CA ARG A 297 24.03 5.07 -16.23
C ARG A 297 22.59 4.83 -15.86
N ALA A 298 21.94 5.82 -15.25
CA ALA A 298 20.54 5.80 -14.89
C ALA A 298 19.98 7.23 -14.81
N LEU A 299 18.67 7.35 -14.99
CA LEU A 299 17.92 8.59 -14.82
C LEU A 299 16.89 8.40 -13.70
N VAL A 300 16.89 9.28 -12.70
CA VAL A 300 15.86 9.33 -11.66
C VAL A 300 15.01 10.59 -11.86
N VAL A 301 13.69 10.46 -11.75
CA VAL A 301 12.74 11.58 -11.84
C VAL A 301 11.84 11.62 -10.61
N ASP A 302 12.01 12.66 -9.80
CA ASP A 302 11.31 12.91 -8.53
C ASP A 302 10.51 14.23 -8.59
N SER A 303 9.22 14.23 -8.94
CA SER A 303 8.34 13.10 -9.23
C SER A 303 7.67 13.29 -10.58
N ILE A 304 7.03 12.25 -11.10
CA ILE A 304 6.32 12.34 -12.38
C ILE A 304 5.16 13.36 -12.34
N GLN A 305 4.63 13.67 -11.15
CA GLN A 305 3.55 14.64 -10.98
C GLN A 305 4.00 16.08 -11.23
N THR A 306 5.28 16.41 -11.07
CA THR A 306 5.76 17.79 -11.29
C THR A 306 6.22 18.03 -12.72
N VAL A 307 6.37 16.97 -13.50
CA VAL A 307 6.84 17.05 -14.88
C VAL A 307 5.69 17.34 -15.84
N TYR A 308 5.94 18.18 -16.84
CA TYR A 308 5.00 18.49 -17.91
C TYR A 308 5.67 18.50 -19.29
N LEU A 309 4.84 18.33 -20.31
CA LEU A 309 5.17 18.48 -21.72
C LEU A 309 4.46 19.73 -22.27
N LYS A 310 5.24 20.68 -22.81
CA LYS A 310 4.74 21.97 -23.33
C LYS A 310 3.74 21.82 -24.47
N GLY A 311 3.94 20.82 -25.33
CA GLY A 311 3.08 20.56 -26.49
C GLY A 311 1.68 20.02 -26.15
N LEU A 312 1.38 19.73 -24.88
CA LEU A 312 0.10 19.15 -24.48
C LEU A 312 -0.72 20.09 -23.57
N PRO A 313 -2.05 20.16 -23.78
CA PRO A 313 -2.93 20.92 -22.90
C PRO A 313 -3.08 20.22 -21.53
N GLY A 314 -3.01 21.01 -20.46
CA GLY A 314 -3.19 20.54 -19.08
C GLY A 314 -2.07 21.01 -18.15
N SER A 315 -2.33 21.00 -16.85
CA SER A 315 -1.31 21.29 -15.83
C SER A 315 -0.48 20.05 -15.53
N ALA A 316 0.75 20.26 -15.04
CA ALA A 316 1.57 19.21 -14.44
C ALA A 316 0.74 18.41 -13.40
N GLY A 317 0.94 17.09 -13.36
CA GLY A 317 0.20 16.19 -12.48
C GLY A 317 -1.18 15.78 -12.98
N GLY A 318 -1.69 16.40 -14.06
CA GLY A 318 -2.89 15.94 -14.73
C GLY A 318 -2.70 14.56 -15.39
N ILE A 319 -3.77 13.75 -15.45
CA ILE A 319 -3.73 12.37 -15.96
C ILE A 319 -3.09 12.28 -17.36
N VAL A 320 -3.46 13.19 -18.27
CA VAL A 320 -2.94 13.22 -19.65
C VAL A 320 -1.45 13.57 -19.65
N GLN A 321 -1.05 14.64 -18.97
CA GLN A 321 0.35 15.06 -18.84
C GLN A 321 1.22 13.94 -18.26
N VAL A 322 0.78 13.31 -17.17
CA VAL A 322 1.49 12.22 -16.49
C VAL A 322 1.65 11.00 -17.40
N LYS A 323 0.61 10.58 -18.13
CA LYS A 323 0.68 9.45 -19.07
C LYS A 323 1.66 9.70 -20.22
N GLU A 324 1.60 10.88 -20.83
CA GLU A 324 2.41 11.20 -22.00
C GLU A 324 3.87 11.43 -21.61
N CYS A 325 4.15 12.10 -20.48
CA CYS A 325 5.50 12.22 -19.94
C CYS A 325 6.10 10.84 -19.62
N THR A 326 5.31 9.95 -18.99
CA THR A 326 5.75 8.56 -18.72
C THR A 326 6.03 7.79 -20.00
N SER A 327 5.22 7.98 -21.04
CA SER A 327 5.42 7.34 -22.34
C SER A 327 6.67 7.87 -23.05
N ALA A 328 6.97 9.17 -22.95
CA ALA A 328 8.21 9.75 -23.44
C ALA A 328 9.44 9.18 -22.72
N LEU A 329 9.37 9.03 -21.38
CA LEU A 329 10.42 8.42 -20.56
C LEU A 329 10.62 6.93 -20.89
N MET A 330 9.53 6.19 -21.15
CA MET A 330 9.61 4.79 -21.60
C MET A 330 10.33 4.68 -22.94
N ARG A 331 9.98 5.53 -23.92
CA ARG A 331 10.64 5.56 -25.23
C ARG A 331 12.13 5.90 -25.06
N PHE A 332 12.46 6.89 -24.24
CA PHE A 332 13.84 7.21 -23.91
C PHE A 332 14.58 5.99 -23.37
N ALA A 333 14.07 5.35 -22.32
CA ALA A 333 14.67 4.17 -21.69
C ALA A 333 14.95 3.05 -22.71
N LYS A 334 13.95 2.68 -23.53
CA LYS A 334 14.10 1.61 -24.53
C LYS A 334 15.09 1.97 -25.63
N THR A 335 15.17 3.24 -25.99
CA THR A 335 16.01 3.69 -27.10
C THR A 335 17.47 3.78 -26.69
N THR A 336 17.75 4.39 -25.54
CA THR A 336 19.11 4.59 -25.01
C THR A 336 19.63 3.39 -24.21
N ASN A 337 18.76 2.43 -23.89
CA ASN A 337 19.06 1.30 -23.01
C ASN A 337 19.44 1.74 -21.57
N ILE A 338 19.00 2.93 -21.15
CA ILE A 338 19.25 3.49 -19.82
C ILE A 338 18.03 3.19 -18.93
N PRO A 339 18.22 2.62 -17.73
CA PRO A 339 17.12 2.43 -16.79
C PRO A 339 16.65 3.79 -16.27
N VAL A 340 15.33 3.95 -16.21
CA VAL A 340 14.67 5.14 -15.69
C VAL A 340 13.87 4.74 -14.44
N LEU A 341 14.06 5.51 -13.37
CA LEU A 341 13.41 5.34 -12.09
C LEU A 341 12.49 6.56 -11.82
N LEU A 342 11.22 6.32 -11.59
CA LEU A 342 10.20 7.36 -11.40
C LEU A 342 9.61 7.31 -10.00
N ILE A 343 9.40 8.48 -9.39
CA ILE A 343 8.55 8.62 -8.22
C ILE A 343 7.13 8.96 -8.64
N GLY A 344 6.16 8.22 -8.10
CA GLY A 344 4.75 8.54 -8.20
C GLY A 344 4.10 8.61 -6.82
N HIS A 345 3.54 9.76 -6.45
CA HIS A 345 2.72 9.89 -5.26
C HIS A 345 1.34 9.22 -5.40
N VAL A 346 0.89 8.55 -4.33
CA VAL A 346 -0.52 8.14 -4.17
C VAL A 346 -1.28 9.34 -3.59
N THR A 347 -2.33 9.80 -4.26
CA THR A 347 -3.21 10.86 -3.76
C THR A 347 -4.29 10.27 -2.85
N LYS A 348 -4.72 11.01 -1.83
CA LYS A 348 -5.66 10.56 -0.76
C LYS A 348 -7.03 10.07 -1.27
N SER A 349 -7.40 10.38 -2.50
CA SER A 349 -8.64 9.96 -3.13
C SER A 349 -8.50 8.70 -4.00
N GLY A 350 -7.30 8.14 -4.21
CA GLY A 350 -7.07 6.98 -5.07
C GLY A 350 -7.34 7.20 -6.57
N ASP A 351 -8.09 8.25 -6.95
CA ASP A 351 -8.74 8.37 -8.25
C ASP A 351 -8.14 9.44 -9.18
N ILE A 352 -7.24 10.31 -8.71
CA ILE A 352 -6.69 11.38 -9.55
C ILE A 352 -5.20 11.13 -9.77
N ALA A 353 -4.91 10.54 -10.93
CA ALA A 353 -3.58 10.16 -11.40
C ALA A 353 -2.80 9.21 -10.47
N GLY A 354 -3.51 8.24 -9.87
CA GLY A 354 -2.88 7.19 -9.08
C GLY A 354 -1.93 6.31 -9.92
N PRO A 355 -1.05 5.53 -9.26
CA PRO A 355 -0.11 4.63 -9.92
C PRO A 355 -0.76 3.67 -10.92
N ARG A 356 -2.03 3.29 -10.70
CA ARG A 356 -2.87 2.49 -11.61
C ARG A 356 -2.91 3.01 -13.05
N VAL A 357 -2.87 4.32 -13.23
CA VAL A 357 -2.85 4.95 -14.55
C VAL A 357 -1.54 4.67 -15.28
N LEU A 358 -0.43 4.63 -14.53
CA LEU A 358 0.92 4.40 -15.02
C LEU A 358 1.30 2.92 -15.03
N GLU A 359 0.65 2.10 -14.21
CA GLU A 359 0.91 0.67 -14.04
C GLU A 359 0.98 -0.06 -15.37
N HIS A 360 0.12 0.28 -16.34
CA HIS A 360 0.13 -0.36 -17.66
C HIS A 360 1.28 0.09 -18.56
N ILE A 361 1.76 1.33 -18.38
CA ILE A 361 2.80 1.95 -19.22
C ILE A 361 4.18 1.48 -18.80
N VAL A 362 4.46 1.42 -17.49
CA VAL A 362 5.79 1.11 -16.95
C VAL A 362 6.09 -0.40 -16.98
N ASP A 363 7.37 -0.77 -16.87
CA ASP A 363 7.78 -2.19 -16.85
C ASP A 363 7.68 -2.80 -15.46
N VAL A 364 8.03 -2.02 -14.43
CA VAL A 364 8.00 -2.43 -13.02
C VAL A 364 7.27 -1.37 -12.20
N VAL A 365 6.42 -1.82 -11.27
CA VAL A 365 5.69 -0.99 -10.31
C VAL A 365 5.99 -1.52 -8.92
N LEU A 366 6.65 -0.68 -8.13
CA LEU A 366 6.98 -0.92 -6.74
C LEU A 366 6.13 -0.04 -5.84
N TYR A 367 5.58 -0.61 -4.79
CA TYR A 367 4.87 0.10 -3.73
C TYR A 367 5.68 0.05 -2.45
N LEU A 368 6.03 1.22 -1.92
CA LEU A 368 6.64 1.41 -0.63
C LEU A 368 5.53 1.71 0.39
N GLU A 369 5.27 0.75 1.25
CA GLU A 369 4.25 0.75 2.30
C GLU A 369 4.91 0.95 3.67
N GLY A 370 4.22 1.62 4.57
CA GLY A 370 4.71 1.86 5.93
C GLY A 370 3.64 2.41 6.83
N GLU A 371 3.48 1.81 8.00
CA GLU A 371 2.59 2.34 9.02
C GLU A 371 3.22 3.54 9.72
N ARG A 372 2.37 4.42 10.27
CA ARG A 372 2.82 5.65 10.94
C ARG A 372 3.61 5.39 12.21
N PHE A 373 3.32 4.30 12.90
CA PHE A 373 3.85 3.99 14.23
C PHE A 373 5.01 3.00 14.23
N THR A 374 5.34 2.42 13.07
CA THR A 374 6.48 1.51 12.93
C THR A 374 7.63 2.21 12.20
N SER A 375 8.88 1.90 12.54
CA SER A 375 10.06 2.33 11.77
C SER A 375 10.22 1.52 10.47
N TYR A 376 9.53 0.39 10.38
CA TYR A 376 9.62 -0.54 9.26
C TYR A 376 8.84 -0.06 8.03
N ARG A 377 9.42 -0.32 6.85
CA ARG A 377 8.84 -0.07 5.54
C ARG A 377 8.95 -1.33 4.70
N MET A 378 7.91 -1.59 3.92
CA MET A 378 7.79 -2.76 3.07
C MET A 378 7.76 -2.31 1.61
N LEU A 379 8.60 -2.91 0.78
CA LEU A 379 8.67 -2.66 -0.66
C LEU A 379 8.10 -3.86 -1.41
N ARG A 380 7.01 -3.66 -2.14
CA ARG A 380 6.30 -4.72 -2.86
C ARG A 380 6.27 -4.46 -4.34
N ALA A 381 6.46 -5.50 -5.14
CA ALA A 381 6.25 -5.42 -6.58
C ALA A 381 4.79 -5.73 -6.94
N VAL A 382 4.03 -4.73 -7.40
CA VAL A 382 2.66 -4.94 -7.93
C VAL A 382 2.69 -5.39 -9.38
N LYS A 383 3.69 -4.92 -10.13
CA LYS A 383 3.97 -5.35 -11.50
C LYS A 383 5.47 -5.53 -11.64
N ASN A 384 5.90 -6.68 -12.13
CA ASN A 384 7.30 -6.89 -12.46
C ASN A 384 7.40 -7.72 -13.74
N ARG A 385 7.80 -7.10 -14.85
CA ARG A 385 8.04 -7.81 -16.12
C ARG A 385 9.31 -8.65 -16.13
N PHE A 386 10.17 -8.48 -15.12
CA PHE A 386 11.50 -9.08 -15.06
C PHE A 386 11.67 -10.04 -13.88
N GLY A 387 10.64 -10.25 -13.08
CA GLY A 387 10.69 -11.01 -11.84
C GLY A 387 9.31 -11.33 -11.27
N SER A 388 9.28 -11.95 -10.10
CA SER A 388 8.04 -12.25 -9.40
C SER A 388 7.44 -10.99 -8.74
N THR A 389 6.11 -10.94 -8.64
CA THR A 389 5.37 -9.95 -7.85
C THR A 389 5.20 -10.37 -6.40
N ASP A 390 5.47 -11.65 -6.08
CA ASP A 390 5.36 -12.17 -4.72
C ASP A 390 6.53 -11.72 -3.82
N GLU A 391 7.59 -11.11 -4.36
CA GLU A 391 8.74 -10.73 -3.54
C GLU A 391 8.45 -9.49 -2.68
N LEU A 392 8.86 -9.56 -1.42
CA LEU A 392 8.69 -8.50 -0.43
C LEU A 392 10.05 -8.09 0.14
N GLY A 393 10.38 -6.82 -0.04
CA GLY A 393 11.55 -6.18 0.53
C GLY A 393 11.20 -5.56 1.88
N VAL A 394 11.97 -5.84 2.92
CA VAL A 394 11.70 -5.28 4.26
C VAL A 394 12.85 -4.41 4.73
N PHE A 395 12.53 -3.19 5.12
CA PHE A 395 13.50 -2.17 5.49
C PHE A 395 13.14 -1.52 6.82
N GLU A 396 14.14 -1.14 7.59
CA GLU A 396 14.00 -0.26 8.74
C GLU A 396 14.48 1.15 8.35
N MET A 397 13.65 2.15 8.61
CA MET A 397 14.01 3.55 8.42
C MET A 397 14.83 4.05 9.61
N SER A 398 16.12 4.28 9.39
CA SER A 398 17.05 4.82 10.39
C SER A 398 17.48 6.25 10.05
N GLN A 399 18.25 6.90 10.93
CA GLN A 399 18.80 8.23 10.66
C GLN A 399 19.69 8.27 9.41
N SER A 400 20.39 7.16 9.12
CA SER A 400 21.24 6.98 7.94
C SER A 400 20.46 6.45 6.72
N GLY A 401 19.12 6.46 6.75
CA GLY A 401 18.26 5.96 5.68
C GLY A 401 17.81 4.51 5.88
N PHE A 402 17.44 3.86 4.78
CA PHE A 402 16.94 2.49 4.79
C PHE A 402 18.05 1.48 5.05
N LYS A 403 17.80 0.58 6.01
CA LYS A 403 18.59 -0.62 6.28
C LYS A 403 17.75 -1.84 5.96
N ALA A 404 18.29 -2.78 5.21
CA ALA A 404 17.60 -4.04 4.93
C ALA A 404 17.47 -4.90 6.19
N VAL A 405 16.31 -5.51 6.37
CA VAL A 405 16.03 -6.45 7.45
C VAL A 405 16.12 -7.87 6.87
N SER A 406 17.23 -8.55 7.14
CA SER A 406 17.47 -9.91 6.65
C SER A 406 16.52 -10.94 7.27
N ASN A 407 16.17 -10.77 8.56
CA ASN A 407 15.27 -11.64 9.30
C ASN A 407 13.94 -10.92 9.63
N ALA A 408 13.09 -10.79 8.62
CA ALA A 408 11.77 -10.17 8.78
C ALA A 408 10.85 -10.91 9.78
N THR A 409 11.16 -12.16 10.08
CA THR A 409 10.34 -13.01 10.94
C THR A 409 10.44 -12.62 12.43
N GLU A 410 11.52 -11.96 12.85
CA GLU A 410 11.73 -11.48 14.24
C GLU A 410 11.10 -10.11 14.53
N MET A 411 10.76 -9.34 13.49
CA MET A 411 10.33 -7.94 13.62
C MET A 411 9.11 -7.72 14.52
N PHE A 412 8.26 -8.73 14.64
CA PHE A 412 6.97 -8.66 15.33
C PHE A 412 6.92 -9.49 16.61
N LEU A 413 8.05 -10.08 17.00
CA LEU A 413 8.16 -10.74 18.29
C LEU A 413 8.29 -9.67 19.36
N THR A 414 7.27 -9.56 20.22
CA THR A 414 7.36 -8.78 21.45
C THR A 414 8.49 -9.37 22.30
N GLU A 415 9.42 -8.55 22.80
CA GLU A 415 10.39 -8.99 23.81
C GLU A 415 9.59 -9.47 25.03
N GLN A 416 9.46 -10.78 25.18
CA GLN A 416 8.84 -11.35 26.36
C GLN A 416 9.86 -11.27 27.49
N ASP A 417 9.57 -10.45 28.49
CA ASP A 417 10.36 -10.44 29.72
C ASP A 417 10.45 -11.88 30.26
N PRO A 418 11.67 -12.40 30.51
CA PRO A 418 11.87 -13.77 30.99
C PRO A 418 11.19 -14.01 32.35
N ASP A 419 10.95 -12.94 33.11
CA ASP A 419 10.33 -12.93 34.44
C ASP A 419 8.80 -12.72 34.42
N SER A 420 8.17 -12.56 33.26
CA SER A 420 6.71 -12.43 33.18
C SER A 420 6.02 -13.80 33.40
N ASP A 421 5.08 -13.81 34.35
CA ASP A 421 4.18 -14.93 34.66
C ASP A 421 3.63 -15.60 33.40
N VAL A 422 3.36 -16.91 33.48
CA VAL A 422 2.90 -17.70 32.33
C VAL A 422 1.56 -17.17 31.81
N LEU A 423 1.60 -16.41 30.72
CA LEU A 423 0.43 -15.75 30.14
C LEU A 423 -0.51 -16.75 29.46
N VAL A 424 -1.80 -16.65 29.79
CA VAL A 424 -2.88 -17.43 29.16
C VAL A 424 -3.51 -16.65 28.01
N GLY A 425 -4.03 -17.36 27.01
CA GLY A 425 -4.69 -16.74 25.86
C GLY A 425 -3.75 -16.25 24.77
N LEU A 426 -2.49 -16.67 24.78
CA LEU A 426 -1.50 -16.34 23.75
C LEU A 426 -1.24 -17.52 22.83
N ALA A 427 -1.24 -17.29 21.52
CA ALA A 427 -0.84 -18.27 20.52
C ALA A 427 -0.08 -17.63 19.37
N PHE A 428 0.89 -18.34 18.80
CA PHE A 428 1.68 -17.87 17.67
C PHE A 428 1.29 -18.57 16.38
N THR A 429 1.22 -17.82 15.28
CA THR A 429 1.08 -18.34 13.91
C THR A 429 2.16 -17.77 13.03
N VAL A 430 2.40 -18.42 11.88
CA VAL A 430 3.17 -17.83 10.79
C VAL A 430 2.21 -17.41 9.70
N ILE A 431 2.25 -16.13 9.34
CA ILE A 431 1.63 -15.65 8.11
C ILE A 431 2.68 -15.50 7.02
N MET A 432 2.24 -15.50 5.78
CA MET A 432 3.05 -15.12 4.63
C MET A 432 2.49 -13.87 4.01
N ASP A 433 3.38 -12.95 3.69
CA ASP A 433 3.08 -11.83 2.83
C ASP A 433 4.07 -11.86 1.66
N GLY A 434 3.57 -12.24 0.48
CA GLY A 434 4.39 -12.57 -0.66
C GLY A 434 5.25 -13.84 -0.43
N SER A 435 6.57 -13.68 -0.51
CA SER A 435 7.58 -14.74 -0.27
C SER A 435 8.09 -14.76 1.17
N ARG A 436 7.84 -13.69 1.94
CA ARG A 436 8.32 -13.52 3.31
C ARG A 436 7.35 -14.13 4.33
N THR A 437 7.91 -14.65 5.40
CA THR A 437 7.19 -15.24 6.53
C THR A 437 7.29 -14.32 7.73
N PHE A 438 6.16 -14.06 8.38
CA PHE A 438 6.07 -13.26 9.59
C PHE A 438 5.45 -14.09 10.70
N ILE A 439 6.05 -14.08 11.89
CA ILE A 439 5.40 -14.65 13.07
C ILE A 439 4.50 -13.60 13.67
N ILE A 440 3.28 -14.02 13.97
CA ILE A 440 2.26 -13.19 14.57
C ILE A 440 1.81 -13.79 15.89
N GLU A 441 1.76 -12.94 16.91
CA GLU A 441 1.13 -13.23 18.19
C GLU A 441 -0.37 -12.90 18.12
N ILE A 442 -1.19 -13.87 18.49
CA ILE A 442 -2.64 -13.75 18.61
C ILE A 442 -3.00 -13.85 20.10
N GLN A 443 -3.73 -12.84 20.57
CA GLN A 443 -4.20 -12.76 21.94
C GLN A 443 -5.71 -12.94 21.98
N ALA A 444 -6.19 -13.73 22.94
CA ALA A 444 -7.60 -13.90 23.22
C ALA A 444 -7.88 -13.67 24.70
N LEU A 445 -8.98 -12.97 24.98
CA LEU A 445 -9.52 -12.80 26.33
C LEU A 445 -10.97 -13.26 26.36
N CYS A 446 -11.21 -14.38 27.05
CA CYS A 446 -12.53 -14.94 27.29
C CYS A 446 -13.06 -14.52 28.66
N LEU A 447 -14.17 -13.80 28.69
CA LEU A 447 -14.85 -13.41 29.94
C LEU A 447 -15.87 -14.49 30.32
N LEU A 448 -15.74 -15.04 31.53
CA LEU A 448 -16.63 -16.07 32.08
C LEU A 448 -18.01 -15.50 32.51
N HIS A 449 -18.06 -14.20 32.81
CA HIS A 449 -19.29 -13.49 33.19
C HIS A 449 -19.47 -12.26 32.29
N PRO A 450 -20.58 -12.15 31.52
CA PRO A 450 -20.89 -10.94 30.77
C PRO A 450 -21.35 -9.86 31.76
N THR A 451 -20.45 -8.98 32.19
CA THR A 451 -20.75 -7.98 33.24
C THR A 451 -21.45 -6.72 32.73
N ILE A 452 -21.80 -6.61 31.44
CA ILE A 452 -22.43 -5.39 30.91
C ILE A 452 -23.59 -5.75 29.98
N SER A 453 -24.80 -5.64 30.52
CA SER A 453 -26.06 -5.61 29.77
C SER A 453 -26.15 -4.31 28.99
N GLY A 454 -25.60 -4.29 27.76
CA GLY A 454 -25.68 -3.15 26.86
C GLY A 454 -24.45 -3.07 25.97
N SER A 455 -24.51 -3.67 24.78
CA SER A 455 -23.43 -3.67 23.78
C SER A 455 -22.10 -4.27 24.27
N THR A 456 -22.03 -5.60 24.41
CA THR A 456 -20.74 -6.27 24.56
C THR A 456 -19.92 -6.05 23.30
N SER A 457 -18.86 -5.25 23.42
CA SER A 457 -18.04 -4.81 22.30
C SER A 457 -17.40 -6.02 21.63
N ARG A 458 -17.71 -6.21 20.34
CA ARG A 458 -17.03 -7.18 19.48
C ARG A 458 -15.67 -6.61 19.11
N VAL A 459 -14.78 -6.43 20.09
CA VAL A 459 -13.44 -5.90 19.80
C VAL A 459 -12.61 -7.07 19.27
N VAL A 460 -12.54 -7.10 17.95
CA VAL A 460 -11.62 -7.92 17.18
C VAL A 460 -10.70 -6.94 16.48
N ASN A 461 -9.43 -6.93 16.87
CA ASN A 461 -8.43 -6.09 16.25
C ASN A 461 -7.48 -6.94 15.39
N GLY A 462 -7.27 -6.54 14.14
CA GLY A 462 -6.42 -7.26 13.19
C GLY A 462 -6.98 -8.57 12.62
N ILE A 463 -8.25 -8.93 12.87
CA ILE A 463 -8.89 -10.13 12.28
C ILE A 463 -10.27 -9.74 11.74
N ASP A 464 -10.68 -10.33 10.63
CA ASP A 464 -12.05 -10.18 10.13
C ASP A 464 -13.08 -10.68 11.17
N THR A 465 -14.10 -9.87 11.43
CA THR A 465 -15.11 -10.15 12.46
C THR A 465 -15.95 -11.39 12.12
N ASN A 466 -16.27 -11.62 10.84
CA ASN A 466 -17.05 -12.79 10.43
C ASN A 466 -16.24 -14.07 10.60
N ARG A 467 -14.97 -14.04 10.21
CA ARG A 467 -14.02 -15.14 10.41
C ARG A 467 -13.83 -15.48 11.89
N ALA A 468 -13.64 -14.48 12.75
CA ALA A 468 -13.56 -14.68 14.19
C ALA A 468 -14.83 -15.34 14.76
N ASN A 469 -16.02 -14.88 14.33
CA ASN A 469 -17.29 -15.46 14.77
C ASN A 469 -17.48 -16.90 14.29
N MET A 470 -17.07 -17.20 13.05
CA MET A 470 -17.10 -18.54 12.49
C MET A 470 -16.28 -19.51 13.34
N ILE A 471 -15.03 -19.16 13.66
CA ILE A 471 -14.13 -19.99 14.50
C ILE A 471 -14.74 -20.22 15.88
N LYS A 472 -15.31 -19.19 16.52
CA LYS A 472 -16.02 -19.30 17.81
C LYS A 472 -17.17 -20.33 17.72
N CYS A 473 -18.01 -20.24 16.68
CA CYS A 473 -19.12 -21.17 16.47
C CYS A 473 -18.64 -22.62 16.26
N VAL A 474 -17.57 -22.81 15.49
CA VAL A 474 -16.99 -24.14 15.24
C VAL A 474 -16.43 -24.73 16.54
N LEU A 475 -15.74 -23.94 17.38
CA LEU A 475 -15.28 -24.39 18.70
C LEU A 475 -16.44 -24.83 19.61
N ILE A 476 -17.52 -24.05 19.65
CA ILE A 476 -18.69 -24.39 20.47
C ILE A 476 -19.34 -25.69 19.98
N LYS A 477 -19.61 -25.79 18.67
CA LYS A 477 -20.35 -26.91 18.11
C LYS A 477 -19.52 -28.19 18.00
N GLN A 478 -18.30 -28.08 17.49
CA GLN A 478 -17.46 -29.23 17.13
C GLN A 478 -16.54 -29.65 18.26
N ALA A 479 -15.90 -28.72 18.97
CA ALA A 479 -15.08 -29.06 20.13
C ALA A 479 -15.92 -29.27 21.41
N GLY A 480 -17.16 -28.77 21.44
CA GLY A 480 -18.07 -28.92 22.58
C GLY A 480 -17.74 -27.99 23.75
N LEU A 481 -17.11 -26.84 23.47
CA LEU A 481 -16.77 -25.85 24.48
C LEU A 481 -17.96 -24.93 24.73
N HIS A 482 -18.31 -24.70 26.00
CA HIS A 482 -19.40 -23.81 26.38
C HIS A 482 -18.92 -22.35 26.47
N ILE A 483 -18.38 -21.82 25.38
CA ILE A 483 -17.85 -20.45 25.31
C ILE A 483 -19.02 -19.48 25.03
N PRO A 484 -19.23 -18.45 25.85
CA PRO A 484 -20.14 -17.36 25.49
C PRO A 484 -19.54 -16.54 24.34
N VAL A 485 -20.15 -16.64 23.14
CA VAL A 485 -19.66 -16.03 21.88
C VAL A 485 -19.35 -14.52 22.03
N HIS A 486 -20.20 -13.83 22.80
CA HIS A 486 -20.14 -12.38 23.01
C HIS A 486 -19.08 -11.93 24.02
N ALA A 487 -18.35 -12.85 24.64
CA ALA A 487 -17.43 -12.58 25.73
C ALA A 487 -15.96 -12.80 25.33
N VAL A 488 -15.68 -12.94 24.03
CA VAL A 488 -14.33 -13.22 23.51
C VAL A 488 -13.81 -12.01 22.75
N LEU A 489 -12.79 -11.36 23.31
CA LEU A 489 -12.01 -10.32 22.67
C LEU A 489 -10.79 -10.94 21.99
N LEU A 490 -10.45 -10.44 20.81
CA LEU A 490 -9.29 -10.92 20.04
C LEU A 490 -8.44 -9.75 19.60
N ASN A 491 -7.13 -9.90 19.71
CA ASN A 491 -6.16 -8.91 19.28
C ASN A 491 -4.99 -9.58 18.56
N VAL A 492 -4.65 -9.07 17.37
CA VAL A 492 -3.38 -9.38 16.72
C VAL A 492 -2.37 -8.33 17.15
N VAL A 493 -1.24 -8.78 17.69
CA VAL A 493 -0.20 -7.88 18.21
C VAL A 493 0.53 -7.19 17.06
N SER A 494 1.14 -6.05 17.36
CA SER A 494 1.97 -5.27 16.43
C SER A 494 1.21 -4.59 15.28
N GLY A 495 -0.12 -4.42 15.42
CA GLY A 495 -0.94 -3.71 14.43
C GLY A 495 -1.20 -4.49 13.13
N LEU A 496 -0.68 -5.72 13.04
CA LEU A 496 -0.83 -6.54 11.85
C LEU A 496 -2.27 -7.01 11.63
N THR A 497 -2.59 -7.30 10.37
CA THR A 497 -3.87 -7.90 9.99
C THR A 497 -3.67 -9.33 9.51
N LEU A 498 -4.45 -10.26 10.07
CA LEU A 498 -4.48 -11.65 9.66
C LEU A 498 -5.39 -11.81 8.44
N THR A 499 -4.81 -11.67 7.25
CA THR A 499 -5.53 -11.69 5.97
C THR A 499 -5.80 -13.10 5.43
N GLU A 500 -5.07 -14.11 5.90
CA GLU A 500 -5.10 -15.47 5.33
C GLU A 500 -5.52 -16.57 6.32
N THR A 501 -6.02 -17.71 5.82
CA THR A 501 -6.61 -18.81 6.64
C THR A 501 -5.61 -19.56 7.52
N ALA A 502 -4.30 -19.43 7.28
CA ALA A 502 -3.25 -20.13 8.01
C ALA A 502 -3.26 -19.89 9.54
N GLY A 503 -3.74 -18.73 9.98
CA GLY A 503 -3.84 -18.40 11.40
C GLY A 503 -5.12 -18.86 12.12
N ASP A 504 -6.06 -19.55 11.46
CA ASP A 504 -7.30 -20.00 12.11
C ASP A 504 -7.02 -20.88 13.33
N LEU A 505 -6.09 -21.81 13.19
CA LEU A 505 -5.71 -22.71 14.27
C LEU A 505 -5.10 -21.97 15.46
N ALA A 506 -4.34 -20.90 15.22
CA ALA A 506 -3.78 -20.07 16.30
C ALA A 506 -4.86 -19.24 17.00
N ILE A 507 -5.85 -18.72 16.27
CA ILE A 507 -7.03 -18.08 16.89
C ILE A 507 -7.75 -19.07 17.80
N ALA A 508 -8.00 -20.29 17.31
CA ALA A 508 -8.63 -21.32 18.11
C ALA A 508 -7.79 -21.69 19.35
N ALA A 509 -6.47 -21.78 19.21
CA ALA A 509 -5.56 -22.05 20.31
C ALA A 509 -5.57 -20.95 21.37
N ALA A 510 -5.51 -19.67 20.97
CA ALA A 510 -5.60 -18.55 21.90
C ALA A 510 -6.92 -18.56 22.67
N ILE A 511 -8.06 -18.76 21.97
CA ILE A 511 -9.38 -18.86 22.60
C ILE A 511 -9.44 -20.03 23.59
N CYS A 512 -8.97 -21.21 23.19
CA CYS A 512 -8.94 -22.38 24.07
C CYS A 512 -8.05 -22.15 25.29
N SER A 513 -6.87 -21.55 25.12
CA SER A 513 -5.96 -21.24 26.22
C SER A 513 -6.59 -20.28 27.22
N SER A 514 -7.24 -19.21 26.74
CA SER A 514 -7.93 -18.25 27.59
C SER A 514 -9.14 -18.86 28.30
N PHE A 515 -9.96 -19.65 27.60
CA PHE A 515 -11.15 -20.28 28.17
C PHE A 515 -10.85 -21.40 29.17
N LEU A 516 -9.78 -22.17 28.94
CA LEU A 516 -9.36 -23.28 29.81
C LEU A 516 -8.44 -22.82 30.94
N GLU A 517 -8.06 -21.54 30.96
CA GLU A 517 -7.03 -20.98 31.86
C GLU A 517 -5.73 -21.81 31.84
N TYR A 518 -5.38 -22.31 30.65
CA TYR A 518 -4.21 -23.17 30.45
C TYR A 518 -3.22 -22.48 29.50
N PRO A 519 -2.02 -22.13 29.96
CA PRO A 519 -1.05 -21.44 29.12
C PRO A 519 -0.44 -22.37 28.07
N ILE A 520 -0.18 -21.82 26.88
CA ILE A 520 0.52 -22.55 25.83
C ILE A 520 2.04 -22.45 26.10
N PRO A 521 2.79 -23.57 26.11
CA PRO A 521 4.23 -23.53 26.33
C PRO A 521 4.96 -22.62 25.31
N LYS A 522 6.02 -21.96 25.75
CA LYS A 522 6.88 -21.12 24.88
C LYS A 522 7.49 -21.98 23.76
N GLY A 523 7.55 -21.43 22.55
CA GLY A 523 8.09 -22.13 21.38
C GLY A 523 7.12 -23.13 20.73
N VAL A 524 5.81 -23.00 21.01
CA VAL A 524 4.74 -23.72 20.30
C VAL A 524 4.02 -22.75 19.36
N ALA A 525 3.91 -23.13 18.09
CA ALA A 525 3.16 -22.37 17.08
C ALA A 525 2.12 -23.23 16.36
N PHE A 526 1.12 -22.57 15.78
CA PHE A 526 -0.05 -23.21 15.16
C PHE A 526 -0.23 -22.68 13.76
N ILE A 527 -0.37 -23.59 12.79
CA ILE A 527 -0.63 -23.23 11.40
C ILE A 527 -1.69 -24.17 10.85
N GLY A 528 -2.79 -23.64 10.34
CA GLY A 528 -3.82 -24.44 9.70
C GLY A 528 -5.15 -23.68 9.56
N GLU A 529 -5.90 -24.05 8.53
CA GLU A 529 -7.26 -23.56 8.30
C GLU A 529 -8.27 -24.44 9.04
N ILE A 530 -9.33 -23.83 9.57
CA ILE A 530 -10.41 -24.54 10.26
C ILE A 530 -11.64 -24.62 9.34
N GLY A 531 -12.06 -25.84 9.03
CA GLY A 531 -13.32 -26.09 8.35
C GLY A 531 -14.52 -26.03 9.29
N LEU A 532 -15.72 -25.81 8.74
CA LEU A 532 -16.97 -25.71 9.51
C LEU A 532 -17.34 -27.03 10.23
N SER A 533 -16.84 -28.17 9.76
CA SER A 533 -17.04 -29.47 10.41
C SER A 533 -16.01 -29.73 11.51
N GLY A 534 -15.09 -28.78 11.76
CA GLY A 534 -14.03 -28.87 12.75
C GLY A 534 -12.81 -29.66 12.28
N GLU A 535 -12.72 -29.97 10.99
CA GLU A 535 -11.54 -30.53 10.33
C GLU A 535 -10.44 -29.47 10.13
N LEU A 536 -9.18 -29.89 10.21
CA LEU A 536 -8.04 -29.04 9.94
C LEU A 536 -7.57 -29.23 8.50
N ARG A 537 -7.47 -28.12 7.76
CA ARG A 537 -7.14 -28.08 6.33
C ARG A 537 -5.75 -27.48 6.10
N THR A 538 -5.02 -28.04 5.15
CA THR A 538 -3.68 -27.60 4.77
C THR A 538 -3.69 -26.21 4.15
N VAL A 539 -2.66 -25.42 4.44
CA VAL A 539 -2.46 -24.10 3.84
C VAL A 539 -1.28 -24.09 2.86
N PRO A 540 -1.25 -23.14 1.91
CA PRO A 540 -0.15 -23.02 0.96
C PRO A 540 1.21 -22.78 1.61
N ARG A 541 2.27 -23.30 0.97
CA ARG A 541 3.70 -23.21 1.35
C ARG A 541 3.94 -23.49 2.84
N ILE A 542 3.34 -24.56 3.36
CA ILE A 542 3.48 -24.98 4.77
C ILE A 542 4.94 -25.26 5.14
N ASP A 543 5.73 -25.74 4.19
CA ASP A 543 7.17 -25.94 4.27
C ASP A 543 7.87 -24.65 4.70
N LYS A 544 7.71 -23.55 3.95
CA LYS A 544 8.35 -22.26 4.28
C LYS A 544 8.00 -21.77 5.67
N ARG A 545 6.74 -21.95 6.08
CA ARG A 545 6.26 -21.51 7.41
C ARG A 545 6.89 -22.30 8.54
N VAL A 546 6.95 -23.62 8.42
CA VAL A 546 7.57 -24.47 9.45
C VAL A 546 9.09 -24.25 9.49
N HIS A 547 9.75 -24.04 8.35
CA HIS A 547 11.17 -23.70 8.32
C HIS A 547 11.46 -22.35 8.99
N ALA A 548 10.58 -21.35 8.83
CA ALA A 548 10.73 -20.07 9.51
C ALA A 548 10.67 -20.25 11.04
N LEU A 549 9.76 -21.07 11.55
CA LEU A 549 9.69 -21.43 12.97
C LEU A 549 10.95 -22.15 13.44
N ALA A 550 11.46 -23.11 12.66
CA ALA A 550 12.67 -23.86 12.98
C ALA A 550 13.90 -22.94 13.10
N LYS A 551 14.05 -21.97 12.19
CA LYS A 551 15.13 -20.98 12.22
C LYS A 551 15.11 -20.10 13.47
N LEU A 552 13.91 -19.82 13.99
CA LEU A 552 13.72 -19.00 15.19
C LEU A 552 13.70 -19.79 16.49
N GLY A 553 14.01 -21.10 16.43
CA GLY A 553 14.14 -21.93 17.63
C GLY A 553 12.80 -22.36 18.26
N TYR A 554 11.69 -22.30 17.53
CA TYR A 554 10.44 -22.90 18.00
C TYR A 554 10.59 -24.43 18.05
N ARG A 555 10.18 -25.03 19.17
CA ARG A 555 10.37 -26.46 19.44
C ARG A 555 9.23 -27.33 18.95
N LYS A 556 8.01 -26.79 18.85
CA LYS A 556 6.81 -27.54 18.44
C LYS A 556 5.98 -26.72 17.47
N CYS A 557 5.51 -27.35 16.40
CA CYS A 557 4.54 -26.75 15.47
C CYS A 557 3.36 -27.70 15.27
N VAL A 558 2.14 -27.21 15.50
CA VAL A 558 0.93 -27.99 15.25
C VAL A 558 0.35 -27.61 13.89
N VAL A 559 0.16 -28.62 13.04
CA VAL A 559 -0.28 -28.49 11.65
C VAL A 559 -1.39 -29.48 11.32
N PRO A 560 -2.15 -29.29 10.23
CA PRO A 560 -3.05 -30.30 9.70
C PRO A 560 -2.31 -31.60 9.40
N LYS A 561 -2.90 -32.74 9.74
CA LYS A 561 -2.26 -34.06 9.55
C LYS A 561 -1.85 -34.36 8.10
N GLN A 562 -2.58 -33.80 7.14
CA GLN A 562 -2.26 -33.91 5.72
C GLN A 562 -0.94 -33.18 5.37
N ALA A 563 -0.63 -32.07 6.05
CA ALA A 563 0.58 -31.29 5.81
C ALA A 563 1.85 -32.04 6.25
N VAL A 564 1.77 -32.89 7.28
CA VAL A 564 2.93 -33.68 7.75
C VAL A 564 3.52 -34.54 6.64
N LYS A 565 2.70 -35.05 5.72
CA LYS A 565 3.18 -35.85 4.58
C LYS A 565 3.87 -35.00 3.50
N ALA A 566 3.52 -33.72 3.40
CA ALA A 566 4.07 -32.79 2.42
C ALA A 566 5.37 -32.13 2.90
N LEU A 567 5.65 -32.18 4.22
CA LEU A 567 6.87 -31.69 4.82
C LEU A 567 7.98 -32.74 4.64
N GLY A 568 9.05 -32.39 3.93
CA GLY A 568 10.28 -33.18 3.91
C GLY A 568 10.99 -33.17 5.28
N THR A 569 12.00 -34.02 5.46
CA THR A 569 12.78 -34.10 6.71
C THR A 569 13.94 -33.10 6.76
N GLU A 570 14.32 -32.51 5.64
CA GLU A 570 15.44 -31.56 5.55
C GLU A 570 15.09 -30.25 6.28
N GLY A 571 15.99 -29.75 7.13
CA GLY A 571 15.85 -28.44 7.80
C GLY A 571 14.89 -28.39 9.00
N LEU A 572 14.32 -29.53 9.42
CA LEU A 572 13.36 -29.62 10.53
C LEU A 572 13.89 -30.32 11.79
N GLU A 573 15.20 -30.52 11.90
CA GLU A 573 15.83 -31.29 12.98
C GLU A 573 15.53 -30.74 14.39
N ASN A 574 15.30 -29.42 14.50
CA ASN A 574 15.10 -28.72 15.76
C ASN A 574 13.62 -28.47 16.12
N ILE A 575 12.67 -28.89 15.27
CA ILE A 575 11.23 -28.65 15.50
C ILE A 575 10.38 -29.92 15.40
N LYS A 576 9.61 -30.20 16.44
CA LYS A 576 8.64 -31.30 16.45
C LYS A 576 7.34 -30.87 15.76
N VAL A 577 7.11 -31.39 14.56
CA VAL A 577 5.86 -31.16 13.82
C VAL A 577 4.79 -32.16 14.26
N VAL A 578 3.64 -31.67 14.70
CA VAL A 578 2.51 -32.51 15.15
C VAL A 578 1.30 -32.32 14.26
N GLY A 579 0.84 -33.42 13.65
CA GLY A 579 -0.27 -33.43 12.70
C GLY A 579 -1.61 -33.80 13.33
N CYS A 580 -2.56 -32.86 13.36
CA CYS A 580 -3.91 -33.08 13.87
C CYS A 580 -4.95 -33.12 12.73
N LYS A 581 -5.95 -34.02 12.81
CA LYS A 581 -7.03 -34.12 11.81
C LYS A 581 -8.17 -33.14 12.06
N ASN A 582 -8.48 -32.89 13.33
CA ASN A 582 -9.63 -32.08 13.75
C ASN A 582 -9.34 -31.34 15.06
N LEU A 583 -10.22 -30.41 15.42
CA LEU A 583 -10.09 -29.59 16.62
C LEU A 583 -10.02 -30.39 17.92
N LYS A 584 -10.67 -31.56 18.01
CA LYS A 584 -10.62 -32.40 19.22
C LYS A 584 -9.24 -33.02 19.43
N GLU A 585 -8.64 -33.53 18.35
CA GLU A 585 -7.27 -34.07 18.37
C GLU A 585 -6.28 -32.97 18.72
N PHE A 586 -6.43 -31.78 18.12
CA PHE A 586 -5.66 -30.59 18.45
C PHE A 586 -5.75 -30.21 19.94
N ILE A 587 -6.97 -30.07 20.49
CA ILE A 587 -7.15 -29.67 21.89
C ILE A 587 -6.53 -30.70 22.83
N ASN A 588 -6.73 -32.00 22.56
CA ASN A 588 -6.11 -33.04 23.37
C ASN A 588 -4.58 -33.00 23.29
N GLU A 589 -4.00 -32.76 22.12
CA GLU A 589 -2.54 -32.76 21.95
C GLU A 589 -1.84 -31.56 22.61
N VAL A 590 -2.55 -30.43 22.76
CA VAL A 590 -1.98 -29.18 23.29
C VAL A 590 -2.31 -28.98 24.77
N PHE A 591 -3.51 -29.38 25.20
CA PHE A 591 -4.04 -29.11 26.55
C PHE A 591 -4.23 -30.38 27.39
N SER A 592 -3.75 -31.55 26.95
CA SER A 592 -3.75 -32.74 27.83
C SER A 592 -2.53 -32.76 28.74
N SER A 593 -2.76 -33.11 30.00
CA SER A 593 -1.75 -33.34 31.03
C SER A 593 -0.98 -34.63 30.75
N LYS A 594 -0.14 -34.63 29.71
CA LYS A 594 0.77 -35.76 29.44
C LYS A 594 2.17 -35.60 30.02
N ASP A 595 2.50 -34.41 30.53
CA ASP A 595 3.73 -34.16 31.25
C ASP A 595 3.38 -33.67 32.66
N ASP A 596 3.23 -34.63 33.57
CA ASP A 596 3.48 -34.54 35.01
C ASP A 596 4.09 -35.87 35.45
#